data_AF-A0A5C8VI01-F1
#
_entry.id   AF-A0A5C8VI01-F1
#
_cell.length_a   1.000
_cell.length_b   1.000
_cell.length_c   1.000
_cell.angle_alpha   90.00
_cell.angle_beta   90.00
_cell.angle_gamma   90.00
#
_symmetry.space_group_name_H-M   'P 1'
#
loop_
_entity.id
_entity.type
_entity.pdbx_description
1 polymer ?
#
loop_
_entity_poly.entity_id
_entity_poly.type
_entity_poly.pdbx_seq_one_letter_code
_entity_poly.pdbx_strand_id
1 'polypeptide(L)' 'MAAGATNARGTLTLTPGATVTVVQDQLSAQGIAVFLSPLTANAAASGWWHSGSDAGQFTISHPAAAAGCIFDYLIQR' A
#
# COMPACT_ATOMS: atom_id res chain seq x y z
N MET A 1 7.17 -11.77 26.19
CA MET A 1 8.02 -11.51 25.00
C MET A 1 7.78 -12.67 24.05
N ALA A 2 7.19 -12.57 22.87
CA ALA A 2 6.97 -11.47 21.94
C ALA A 2 5.47 -11.27 21.64
N ALA A 3 4.99 -10.03 21.72
CA ALA A 3 3.68 -9.67 21.18
C ALA A 3 3.87 -9.49 19.67
N GLY A 4 3.58 -10.52 18.89
CA GLY A 4 3.55 -10.43 17.44
C GLY A 4 2.51 -9.38 17.07
N ALA A 5 2.98 -8.22 16.62
CA ALA A 5 2.12 -7.18 16.08
C ALA A 5 1.25 -7.81 14.99
N THR A 6 -0.07 -7.61 15.07
CA THR A 6 -1.01 -8.10 14.07
C THR A 6 -0.83 -7.26 12.81
N ASN A 7 0.14 -7.62 11.99
CA ASN A 7 0.43 -6.93 10.75
C ASN A 7 -0.61 -7.33 9.72
N ALA A 8 -1.34 -6.35 9.18
CA ALA A 8 -2.20 -6.61 8.02
C ALA A 8 -1.29 -6.90 6.82
N ARG A 9 -1.62 -7.92 6.04
CA ARG A 9 -0.93 -8.22 4.78
C ARG A 9 -1.96 -8.45 3.70
N GLY A 10 -1.73 -7.85 2.55
CA GLY A 10 -2.53 -8.09 1.37
C GLY A 10 -1.76 -7.73 0.11
N THR A 11 -2.45 -7.80 -1.01
CA THR A 11 -1.91 -7.41 -2.32
C THR A 11 -2.71 -6.23 -2.83
N LEU A 12 -2.04 -5.25 -3.41
CA LEU A 12 -2.69 -4.11 -4.07
C LEU A 12 -2.19 -4.01 -5.51
N THR A 13 -3.09 -3.59 -6.39
CA THR A 13 -2.79 -3.27 -7.79
C THR A 13 -3.05 -1.80 -8.00
N LEU A 14 -2.08 -1.07 -8.53
CA LEU A 14 -2.26 0.32 -8.88
C LEU A 14 -3.14 0.43 -10.12
N THR A 15 -4.12 1.32 -10.06
CA THR A 15 -5.04 1.56 -11.18
C THR A 15 -4.32 2.38 -12.26
N PRO A 16 -4.18 1.86 -13.49
CA PRO A 16 -3.57 2.63 -14.58
C PRO A 16 -4.36 3.91 -14.84
N GLY A 17 -3.67 5.04 -15.04
CA GLY A 17 -4.31 6.34 -15.29
C GLY A 17 -4.80 7.08 -14.05
N ALA A 18 -4.82 6.45 -12.88
CA ALA A 18 -5.04 7.12 -11.60
C ALA A 18 -3.70 7.56 -10.99
N THR A 19 -3.72 8.60 -10.15
CA THR A 19 -2.55 9.03 -9.36
C THR A 19 -2.67 8.68 -7.88
N VAL A 20 -3.83 8.11 -7.50
CA VAL A 20 -4.19 7.79 -6.11
C VAL A 20 -4.92 6.45 -6.10
N THR A 21 -4.49 5.55 -5.23
CA THR A 21 -5.12 4.27 -4.95
C THR A 21 -5.48 4.22 -3.46
N VAL A 22 -6.76 4.06 -3.15
CA VAL A 22 -7.25 3.87 -1.77
C VAL A 22 -7.44 2.39 -1.54
N VAL A 23 -6.77 1.85 -0.53
CA VAL A 23 -6.88 0.45 -0.12
C VAL A 23 -7.69 0.38 1.17
N GLN A 24 -8.73 -0.46 1.15
CA GLN A 24 -9.56 -0.72 2.31
C GLN A 24 -8.96 -1.88 3.10
N ASP A 25 -8.54 -1.62 4.33
CA ASP A 25 -8.00 -2.61 5.25
C ASP A 25 -8.44 -2.27 6.67
N GLN A 26 -9.21 -3.15 7.31
CA GLN A 26 -9.80 -2.92 8.63
C GLN A 26 -8.76 -2.76 9.74
N LEU A 27 -7.53 -3.23 9.53
CA LEU A 27 -6.43 -3.09 10.46
C LEU A 27 -5.65 -1.79 10.24
N SER A 28 -5.94 -1.04 9.17
CA SER A 28 -5.44 0.31 8.96
C SER A 28 -5.99 1.26 10.02
N ALA A 29 -5.13 2.16 10.47
CA ALA A 29 -5.44 3.21 11.42
C ALA A 29 -4.59 4.45 11.11
N GLN A 30 -4.93 5.59 11.69
CA GLN A 30 -4.10 6.76 11.54
C GLN A 30 -2.70 6.54 12.14
N GLY A 31 -1.66 6.88 11.37
CA GLY A 31 -0.26 6.80 11.83
C GLY A 31 0.42 5.45 11.58
N ILE A 32 -0.19 4.55 10.81
CA ILE A 32 0.45 3.29 10.43
C ILE A 32 1.65 3.49 9.49
N ALA A 33 2.59 2.55 9.57
CA ALA A 33 3.59 2.36 8.53
C ALA A 33 3.08 1.34 7.50
N VAL A 34 3.17 1.71 6.22
CA VAL A 34 2.84 0.82 5.09
C VAL A 34 4.12 0.48 4.35
N PHE A 35 4.43 -0.80 4.28
CA PHE A 35 5.56 -1.33 3.52
C PHE A 35 5.04 -1.99 2.25
N LEU A 36 5.43 -1.49 1.07
CA LEU A 36 5.10 -2.11 -0.21
C LEU A 36 6.30 -2.88 -0.76
N SER A 37 6.07 -4.12 -1.17
CA SER A 37 7.03 -5.00 -1.84
C SER A 37 6.56 -5.24 -3.27
N PRO A 38 7.37 -4.90 -4.30
CA PRO A 38 6.97 -5.04 -5.69
C PRO A 38 6.88 -6.52 -6.09
N LEU A 39 5.81 -6.91 -6.78
CA LEU A 39 5.63 -8.25 -7.36
C LEU A 39 5.86 -8.29 -8.87
N THR A 40 5.91 -7.14 -9.54
CA THR A 40 6.20 -7.02 -10.98
C THR A 40 7.39 -6.11 -11.23
N ALA A 41 8.05 -6.29 -12.38
CA ALA A 41 9.15 -5.41 -12.80
C ALA A 41 8.70 -3.94 -12.92
N ASN A 42 7.47 -3.72 -13.40
CA ASN A 42 6.86 -2.39 -13.47
C ASN A 42 6.70 -1.78 -12.07
N ALA A 43 6.24 -2.57 -11.09
CA ALA A 43 6.12 -2.12 -9.70
C ALA A 43 7.48 -1.74 -9.10
N ALA A 44 8.53 -2.50 -9.39
CA ALA A 44 9.88 -2.20 -8.92
C ALA A 44 10.47 -0.92 -9.54
N ALA A 45 10.04 -0.56 -10.75
CA ALA A 45 10.43 0.67 -11.44
C ALA A 45 9.53 1.88 -11.10
N SER A 46 8.39 1.66 -10.44
CA SER A 46 7.43 2.72 -10.13
C SER A 46 7.73 3.38 -8.79
N GLY A 47 7.74 4.71 -8.78
CA GLY A 47 7.69 5.47 -7.54
C GLY A 47 6.29 5.42 -6.90
N TRP A 48 6.25 5.44 -5.57
CA TRP A 48 5.01 5.54 -4.79
C TRP A 48 5.31 6.27 -3.47
N TRP A 49 4.28 6.86 -2.88
CA TRP A 49 4.36 7.44 -1.55
C TRP A 49 3.05 7.26 -0.79
N HIS A 50 3.15 7.11 0.52
CA HIS A 50 2.00 7.01 1.42
C HIS A 50 1.44 8.42 1.67
N SER A 51 0.23 8.68 1.18
CA SER A 51 -0.40 10.01 1.26
C SER A 51 -1.26 10.20 2.50
N GLY A 52 -1.72 9.11 3.11
CA GLY A 52 -2.49 9.16 4.34
C GLY A 52 -3.06 7.81 4.75
N SER A 53 -3.32 7.67 6.04
CA SER A 53 -3.95 6.50 6.63
C SER A 53 -5.04 6.94 7.59
N ASP A 54 -6.17 6.27 7.52
CA ASP A 54 -7.33 6.46 8.38
C ASP A 54 -7.80 5.11 8.93
N ALA A 55 -8.72 5.14 9.89
CA ALA A 55 -9.34 3.92 10.38
C ALA A 55 -10.04 3.17 9.22
N GLY A 56 -9.58 1.94 8.94
CA GLY A 56 -10.15 1.08 7.91
C GLY A 56 -9.63 1.29 6.49
N GLN A 57 -8.74 2.27 6.25
CA GLN A 57 -8.18 2.50 4.92
C GLN A 57 -6.82 3.20 4.93
N PHE A 58 -6.06 3.04 3.85
CA PHE A 58 -4.87 3.84 3.58
C PHE A 58 -4.81 4.23 2.10
N THR A 59 -4.09 5.31 1.82
CA THR A 59 -4.03 5.93 0.50
C THR A 59 -2.59 5.97 0.01
N ILE A 60 -2.35 5.34 -1.13
CA ILE A 60 -1.07 5.37 -1.83
C ILE A 60 -1.20 6.28 -3.04
N SER A 61 -0.28 7.21 -3.18
CA SER A 61 -0.15 8.02 -4.40
C SER A 61 1.03 7.55 -5.24
N HIS A 62 0.86 7.65 -6.56
CA HIS A 62 1.79 7.15 -7.54
C HIS A 62 1.65 7.91 -8.86
N PRO A 63 2.64 7.85 -9.77
CA PRO A 63 2.50 8.38 -11.12
C PRO A 63 1.33 7.73 -11.88
N ALA A 64 0.70 8.47 -12.79
CA ALA A 64 -0.41 7.96 -13.60
C ALA A 64 -0.03 6.78 -14.50
N ALA A 65 1.26 6.63 -14.82
CA ALA A 65 1.82 5.54 -15.61
C ALA A 65 2.12 4.27 -14.79
N ALA A 66 1.22 3.88 -13.86
CA ALA A 66 1.39 2.72 -12.98
C ALA A 66 0.74 1.43 -13.52
N ALA A 67 0.66 1.26 -14.84
CA ALA A 67 -0.03 0.13 -15.43
C ALA A 67 0.64 -1.21 -15.08
N GLY A 68 -0.12 -2.15 -14.50
CA GLY A 68 0.39 -3.47 -14.12
C GLY A 68 1.35 -3.45 -12.93
N CYS A 69 1.33 -2.39 -12.12
CA CYS A 69 2.11 -2.32 -10.89
C CYS A 69 1.35 -3.03 -9.77
N ILE A 70 1.86 -4.20 -9.37
CA ILE A 70 1.29 -5.02 -8.29
C ILE A 70 2.30 -5.04 -7.15
N PHE A 71 1.82 -4.78 -5.93
CA PHE A 71 2.62 -4.81 -4.72
C PHE A 71 1.95 -5.71 -3.68
N ASP A 72 2.74 -6.47 -2.94
CA ASP A 72 2.31 -6.91 -1.62
C ASP A 72 2.51 -5.78 -0.63
N TYR A 73 1.54 -5.58 0.26
CA TYR A 73 1.63 -4.60 1.33
C TYR A 73 1.63 -5.26 2.68
N LEU A 74 2.35 -4.65 3.61
CA LEU A 74 2.34 -4.98 5.02
C LEU A 74 2.11 -3.70 5.83
N ILE A 75 1.10 -3.74 6.69
CA ILE A 75 0.78 -2.67 7.63
C ILE A 75 1.43 -3.00 8.97
N GLN A 76 2.16 -2.05 9.53
CA GLN A 76 2.68 -2.11 10.89
C GLN A 76 2.10 -0.94 11.69
N ARG A 77 1.55 -1.27 12.87
CA ARG A 77 0.97 -0.32 13.82
C ARG A 77 1.98 0.04 14.91
#